data_AF-R7GTU1-F1
#
_entry.id   AF-R7GTU1-F1
#
_cell.length_a   1.000
_cell.length_b   1.000
_cell.length_c   1.000
_cell.angle_alpha   90.00
_cell.angle_beta   90.00
_cell.angle_gamma   90.00
#
_symmetry.space_group_name_H-M   'P 1'
#
loop_
_entity.id
_entity.type
_entity.pdbx_description
1 polymer ?
#
loop_
_entity_poly.entity_id
_entity_poly.type
_entity_poly.pdbx_seq_one_letter_code
_entity_poly.pdbx_strand_id
1 'polypeptide(L)'
;MKNRECPYCHKKVSLRKCIKYIIKGTKYSTTCNHCGQQLWLEKEPLPFMYCVSAGFFMMYLPMQFFLYYCNLGFIDSVLYCLPIAVVAEAICSIVVLYKIYFRK
;
A
#
# COMPACT_ATOMS: atom_id res chain seq x y z
N MET A 1 -19.35 -8.45 2.78
CA MET A 1 -18.25 -8.64 3.77
C MET A 1 -17.77 -7.26 4.21
N LYS A 2 -17.53 -7.01 5.50
CA LYS A 2 -16.99 -5.71 5.94
C LYS A 2 -15.47 -5.72 5.86
N ASN A 3 -14.91 -4.53 5.73
CA ASN A 3 -13.47 -4.29 5.71
C ASN A 3 -12.79 -4.90 6.97
N ARG A 4 -11.72 -5.69 6.75
CA ARG A 4 -10.91 -6.38 7.77
C ARG A 4 -11.72 -7.29 8.71
N GLU A 5 -12.91 -7.72 8.30
CA GLU A 5 -13.73 -8.63 9.08
C GLU A 5 -13.32 -10.08 8.82
N CYS A 6 -13.20 -10.88 9.87
CA CYS A 6 -12.99 -12.32 9.74
C CYS A 6 -14.29 -12.99 9.25
N PRO A 7 -14.28 -13.78 8.16
CA PRO A 7 -15.47 -14.43 7.61
C PRO A 7 -15.96 -15.62 8.45
N TYR A 8 -15.21 -16.04 9.48
CA TYR A 8 -15.55 -17.13 10.38
C TYR A 8 -16.18 -16.64 11.69
N CYS A 9 -15.56 -15.64 12.33
CA CYS A 9 -15.99 -15.15 13.64
C CYS A 9 -16.59 -13.75 13.62
N HIS A 10 -16.67 -13.10 12.45
CA HIS A 10 -17.25 -11.77 12.24
C HIS A 10 -16.63 -10.64 13.08
N LYS A 11 -15.49 -10.91 13.72
CA LYS A 11 -14.71 -9.90 14.45
C LYS A 11 -13.68 -9.25 13.54
N LYS A 12 -13.40 -7.96 13.80
CA LYS A 12 -12.36 -7.21 13.08
C LYS A 12 -10.97 -7.78 13.40
N VAL A 13 -10.20 -8.06 12.35
CA VAL A 13 -8.79 -8.44 12.41
C VAL A 13 -7.96 -7.21 12.76
N SER A 14 -6.93 -7.39 13.58
CA SER A 14 -6.09 -6.28 14.04
C SER A 14 -5.29 -5.65 12.89
N LEU A 15 -5.05 -4.35 12.99
CA LEU A 15 -4.21 -3.61 12.06
C LEU A 15 -2.80 -4.20 11.95
N ARG A 16 -2.19 -4.64 13.07
CA ARG A 16 -0.85 -5.26 13.06
C ARG A 16 -0.76 -6.48 12.14
N LYS A 17 -1.81 -7.32 12.08
CA LYS A 17 -1.86 -8.46 11.16
C LYS A 17 -2.05 -8.01 9.71
N CYS A 18 -2.77 -6.91 9.49
CA CYS A 18 -3.03 -6.36 8.17
C CYS A 18 -1.79 -5.63 7.58
N ILE A 19 -1.00 -4.94 8.42
CA ILE A 19 0.25 -4.26 8.01
C ILE A 19 1.25 -5.26 7.40
N LYS A 20 1.21 -6.54 7.78
CA LYS A 20 2.03 -7.58 7.15
C LYS A 20 1.82 -7.67 5.64
N TYR A 21 0.63 -7.32 5.14
CA TYR A 21 0.35 -7.30 3.69
C TYR A 21 1.06 -6.16 2.95
N ILE A 22 1.36 -5.06 3.63
CA ILE A 22 2.14 -3.94 3.07
C ILE A 22 3.62 -4.37 2.98
N ILE A 23 4.14 -4.99 4.05
CA ILE A 23 5.57 -5.33 4.15
C ILE A 23 5.93 -6.58 3.35
N LYS A 24 5.10 -7.64 3.43
CA LYS A 24 5.37 -8.94 2.81
C LYS A 24 4.63 -9.13 1.49
N GLY A 25 3.67 -8.27 1.16
CA GLY A 25 2.82 -8.42 -0.02
C GLY A 25 1.55 -9.25 0.20
N THR A 26 0.76 -9.37 -0.85
CA THR A 26 -0.65 -9.82 -0.84
C THR A 26 -0.82 -11.33 -0.98
N LYS A 27 0.23 -12.07 -1.35
CA LYS A 27 0.19 -13.54 -1.54
C LYS A 27 0.25 -14.36 -0.24
N TYR A 28 0.39 -13.71 0.91
CA TYR A 28 0.51 -14.41 2.19
C TYR A 28 -0.84 -14.57 2.89
N SER A 29 -1.09 -15.72 3.51
CA SER A 29 -2.21 -15.86 4.44
C SER A 29 -1.91 -15.19 5.78
N THR A 30 -2.92 -14.67 6.46
CA THR A 30 -2.81 -14.21 7.86
C THR A 30 -3.67 -15.10 8.76
N THR A 31 -3.55 -14.94 10.08
CA THR A 31 -4.41 -15.66 11.04
C THR A 31 -5.26 -14.67 11.82
N CYS A 32 -6.51 -15.03 12.06
CA CYS A 32 -7.41 -14.25 12.90
C CYS A 32 -6.91 -14.25 14.35
N ASN A 33 -6.88 -13.09 15.01
CA ASN A 33 -6.48 -12.99 16.43
C ASN A 33 -7.51 -13.59 17.40
N HIS A 34 -8.74 -13.81 16.93
CA HIS A 34 -9.86 -14.21 17.79
C HIS A 34 -10.16 -15.70 17.69
N CYS A 35 -10.23 -16.25 16.47
CA CYS A 35 -10.58 -17.66 16.24
C CYS A 35 -9.40 -18.51 15.74
N GLY A 36 -8.21 -17.92 15.54
CA GLY A 36 -7.03 -18.64 15.06
C GLY A 36 -7.06 -19.10 13.60
N GLN A 37 -8.22 -19.03 12.94
CA GLN A 37 -8.39 -19.48 11.55
C GLN A 37 -7.50 -18.70 10.57
N GLN A 38 -7.03 -19.42 9.55
CA GLN A 38 -6.24 -18.86 8.46
C GLN A 38 -7.16 -18.07 7.52
N LEU A 39 -6.71 -16.88 7.13
CA LEU A 39 -7.45 -15.91 6.34
C LEU A 39 -6.68 -15.59 5.07
N TRP A 40 -7.40 -15.63 3.96
CA TRP A 40 -6.89 -15.24 2.64
C TRP A 40 -7.57 -13.96 2.20
N LEU A 41 -6.82 -13.10 1.50
CA LEU A 41 -7.41 -11.95 0.85
C LEU A 41 -8.34 -12.43 -0.25
N GLU A 42 -9.53 -11.85 -0.31
CA GLU A 42 -10.51 -12.13 -1.36
C GLU A 42 -9.99 -11.69 -2.73
N LYS A 43 -9.37 -10.51 -2.75
CA LYS A 43 -8.77 -9.88 -3.93
C LYS A 43 -7.58 -9.03 -3.51
N GLU A 44 -6.75 -8.69 -4.49
CA GLU A 44 -5.67 -7.74 -4.26
C GLU A 44 -6.26 -6.35 -3.91
N PRO A 45 -5.89 -5.73 -2.77
CA PRO A 45 -6.44 -4.44 -2.36
C PRO A 45 -6.12 -3.31 -3.35
N LEU A 46 -4.90 -3.35 -3.90
CA LEU A 46 -4.44 -2.48 -4.96
C LEU A 46 -3.60 -3.32 -5.94
N PRO A 47 -3.93 -3.33 -7.24
CA PRO A 47 -3.13 -4.05 -8.23
C PRO A 47 -1.68 -3.56 -8.22
N PHE A 48 -0.72 -4.49 -8.15
CA PHE A 48 0.71 -4.15 -8.10
C PHE A 48 1.15 -3.19 -9.22
N MET A 49 0.66 -3.40 -10.45
CA MET A 49 0.97 -2.54 -11.60
C MET A 49 0.54 -1.08 -11.39
N TYR A 50 -0.57 -0.85 -10.67
CA TYR A 50 -1.05 0.51 -10.43
C TYR A 50 -0.14 1.25 -9.45
N CYS A 51 0.38 0.56 -8.43
CA CYS A 51 1.41 1.12 -7.54
C CYS A 51 2.67 1.51 -8.32
N VAL A 52 3.17 0.60 -9.17
CA VAL A 52 4.40 0.83 -9.95
C VAL A 52 4.23 1.99 -10.92
N SER A 53 3.14 2.02 -11.69
CA SER A 53 2.87 3.12 -12.62
C SER A 53 2.69 4.45 -11.88
N ALA A 54 1.91 4.49 -10.80
CA ALA A 54 1.71 5.70 -10.02
C ALA A 54 3.03 6.21 -9.42
N GLY A 55 3.83 5.32 -8.84
CA GLY A 55 5.16 5.66 -8.31
C GLY A 55 6.09 6.24 -9.39
N PHE A 56 6.09 5.64 -10.58
CA PHE A 56 6.87 6.16 -11.71
C PHE A 56 6.43 7.57 -12.10
N PHE A 57 5.13 7.82 -12.29
CA PHE A 57 4.64 9.16 -12.65
C PHE A 57 4.88 10.20 -11.54
N MET A 58 4.71 9.81 -10.27
CA MET A 58 4.92 10.68 -9.10
C MET A 58 6.38 11.02 -8.86
N MET A 59 7.33 10.25 -9.38
CA MET A 59 8.76 10.57 -9.33
C MET A 59 9.23 11.28 -10.58
N TYR A 60 8.82 10.78 -11.76
CA TYR A 60 9.28 11.29 -13.04
C TYR A 60 8.81 12.73 -13.29
N LEU A 61 7.52 13.03 -13.12
CA LEU A 61 7.00 14.37 -13.41
C LEU A 61 7.62 15.46 -12.52
N PRO A 62 7.70 15.29 -11.18
CA PRO A 62 8.34 16.30 -10.34
C PRO A 62 9.84 16.40 -10.60
N MET A 63 10.53 15.29 -10.87
CA MET A 63 11.96 15.33 -11.21
C MET A 63 12.20 16.15 -12.48
N GLN A 64 11.38 15.98 -13.53
CA GLN A 64 11.45 16.80 -14.74
C GLN A 64 11.16 18.28 -14.42
N PHE A 65 10.18 18.55 -13.55
CA PHE A 65 9.89 19.93 -13.12
C PHE A 65 11.10 20.59 -12.44
N PHE A 66 11.71 19.91 -11.46
CA PHE A 66 12.87 20.43 -10.74
C PHE A 66 14.11 20.60 -11.62
N LEU A 67 14.33 19.66 -12.55
CA LEU A 67 15.49 19.69 -13.42
C LEU A 67 15.39 20.81 -14.48
N TYR A 68 14.22 20.97 -15.11
CA TYR A 68 14.05 21.90 -16.24
C TYR A 68 13.55 23.29 -15.84
N TYR A 69 12.71 23.42 -14.81
CA TYR A 69 12.13 24.71 -14.41
C TYR A 69 12.85 25.32 -13.21
N CYS A 70 13.29 24.50 -12.26
CA CYS A 70 14.06 24.98 -11.11
C CYS A 70 15.58 24.98 -11.36
N ASN A 71 16.04 24.46 -12.52
CA ASN A 71 17.46 24.34 -12.89
C ASN A 71 18.31 23.67 -11.80
N LEU A 72 17.71 22.71 -11.07
CA LEU A 72 18.41 21.96 -10.05
C LEU A 72 19.28 20.87 -10.67
N GLY A 73 20.36 20.49 -9.98
CA GLY A 73 21.12 19.30 -10.35
C GLY A 73 20.24 18.04 -10.31
N PHE A 74 20.66 16.98 -11.00
CA PHE A 74 19.92 15.71 -11.00
C PHE A 74 19.74 15.15 -9.58
N ILE A 75 20.81 15.17 -8.78
CA ILE A 75 20.78 14.66 -7.39
C ILE A 75 19.80 15.47 -6.55
N ASP A 76 19.88 16.81 -6.62
CA ASP A 76 18.98 17.68 -5.87
C ASP A 76 17.53 17.45 -6.28
N SER A 77 17.26 17.38 -7.59
CA SER A 77 15.92 17.11 -8.12
C SER A 77 15.33 15.80 -7.58
N VAL A 78 16.14 14.74 -7.48
CA VAL A 78 15.73 13.46 -6.88
C VAL A 78 15.46 13.61 -5.39
N LEU A 79 16.29 14.33 -4.65
CA LEU A 79 16.11 14.57 -3.21
C LEU A 79 14.81 15.34 -2.93
N TYR A 80 14.47 16.34 -3.75
CA TYR A 80 13.20 17.08 -3.63
C TYR A 80 11.96 16.24 -3.98
N CYS A 81 12.11 15.12 -4.69
CA CYS A 81 11.02 14.18 -4.92
C CYS A 81 10.76 13.25 -3.74
N LEU A 82 11.70 13.08 -2.80
CA LEU A 82 11.56 12.15 -1.68
C LEU A 82 10.32 12.43 -0.80
N PRO A 83 9.99 13.68 -0.42
CA PRO A 83 8.78 13.96 0.34
C PRO A 83 7.50 13.55 -0.42
N ILE A 84 7.47 13.73 -1.74
CA ILE A 84 6.35 13.35 -2.59
C ILE A 84 6.21 11.82 -2.60
N ALA A 85 7.32 11.09 -2.73
CA ALA A 85 7.34 9.63 -2.66
C ALA A 85 6.82 9.11 -1.31
N VAL A 86 7.25 9.71 -0.19
CA VAL A 86 6.81 9.33 1.16
C VAL A 86 5.30 9.54 1.32
N VAL A 87 4.76 10.67 0.84
CA VAL A 87 3.31 10.93 0.88
C VAL A 87 2.54 9.93 0.03
N ALA A 88 3.01 9.64 -1.19
CA ALA A 88 2.39 8.66 -2.07
C ALA A 88 2.37 7.25 -1.44
N GLU A 89 3.47 6.82 -0.83
CA GLU A 89 3.57 5.53 -0.14
C GLU A 89 2.61 5.44 1.06
N ALA A 90 2.50 6.53 1.83
CA ALA A 90 1.55 6.61 2.95
C ALA A 90 0.10 6.48 2.46
N ILE A 91 -0.27 7.17 1.37
CA ILE A 91 -1.60 7.07 0.77
C ILE A 91 -1.87 5.65 0.27
N CYS A 92 -0.93 5.04 -0.46
CA CYS A 92 -1.05 3.66 -0.93
C CYS A 92 -1.26 2.68 0.23
N SER A 93 -0.46 2.80 1.29
CA SER A 93 -0.58 2.01 2.51
C SER A 93 -1.96 2.14 3.17
N ILE A 94 -2.48 3.37 3.27
CA ILE A 94 -3.82 3.64 3.81
C ILE A 94 -4.90 2.97 2.94
N VAL A 95 -4.83 3.14 1.61
CA VAL A 95 -5.79 2.55 0.67
C VAL A 95 -5.79 1.02 0.76
N VAL A 96 -4.60 0.40 0.85
CA VAL A 96 -4.46 -1.05 1.04
C VAL A 96 -5.20 -1.48 2.31
N LEU A 97 -4.97 -0.82 3.45
CA LEU A 97 -5.65 -1.16 4.71
C LEU A 97 -7.18 -0.98 4.64
N TYR A 98 -7.67 -0.02 3.84
CA TYR A 98 -9.11 0.18 3.62
C TYR A 98 -9.73 -0.83 2.65
N LYS A 99 -8.94 -1.45 1.77
CA LYS A 99 -9.40 -2.41 0.77
C LYS A 99 -9.08 -3.86 1.09
N ILE A 100 -8.67 -4.16 2.33
CA ILE A 100 -8.52 -5.54 2.80
C ILE A 100 -9.89 -6.16 3.08
N TYR A 101 -10.24 -7.16 2.28
CA TYR A 101 -11.38 -8.04 2.47
C TYR A 101 -10.88 -9.48 2.52
N PHE A 102 -11.40 -10.25 3.47
CA PHE A 102 -11.02 -11.64 3.69
C PHE A 102 -12.11 -12.57 3.17
N ARG A 103 -11.69 -13.64 2.50
CA ARG A 103 -12.56 -14.76 2.12
C ARG A 103 -12.35 -15.95 3.05
N LYS A 104 -13.34 -16.86 3.08
CA LYS A 104 -13.20 -18.15 3.75
C LYS A 104 -12.06 -18.95 3.13
#